data_AF-A0AAU9JCF9-F1
#
_entry.id   AF-A0AAU9JCF9-F1
#
_cell.length_a   1.000
_cell.length_b   1.000
_cell.length_c   1.000
_cell.angle_alpha   90.00
_cell.angle_beta   90.00
_cell.angle_gamma   90.00
#
_symmetry.space_group_name_H-M   'P 1'
#
loop_
_entity.id
_entity.type
_entity.pdbx_description
1 polymer ?
#
loop_
_entity_poly.entity_id
_entity_poly.type
_entity_poly.pdbx_seq_one_letter_code
_entity_poly.pdbx_strand_id
1 'polypeptide(L)'
;MFAFLIVGIAVLAACIIVMAPFCHAAIKIENNLWNNLRKNVHKNYFELIQSSLERLKKVHSQAEDIPYNRNPSKIPFNFKKYWKYLWRISLYLIVILLFSIINITYLYENCSQTLAHRPEVIRELINMQILYVTLGIWASEAAIETVGISLKNQIPYSYPFRNSLASMTDAMLRIKYSQSIIRNSKYSHILSKKFDKIFFEKADDSTWDEFAYGLYSAGEMTLFHADFVSDSFSEFSQLSRFMLIINDLDLSFNGLISEIDQYSQSVIDGQISVIIGVLGVFIIISFIMYFGIYLSFFVGEKKYLRKINSLMEIIPYR
;
A
#
# COMPACT_ATOMS: atom_id res chain seq x y z
N MET A 1 -7.15 -4.44 6.63
CA MET A 1 -7.43 -4.76 5.21
C MET A 1 -8.87 -4.41 4.82
N PHE A 2 -9.90 -5.05 5.39
CA PHE A 2 -11.31 -4.82 5.02
C PHE A 2 -11.79 -3.38 5.21
N ALA A 3 -11.37 -2.69 6.28
CA ALA A 3 -11.78 -1.30 6.53
C ALA A 3 -11.37 -0.34 5.40
N PHE A 4 -10.16 -0.45 4.86
CA PHE A 4 -9.70 0.40 3.75
C PHE A 4 -10.42 0.10 2.43
N LEU A 5 -10.73 -1.17 2.16
CA LEU A 5 -11.54 -1.54 0.99
C LEU A 5 -12.97 -1.03 1.11
N ILE A 6 -13.57 -1.11 2.31
CA ILE A 6 -14.91 -0.56 2.59
C ILE A 6 -14.92 0.95 2.36
N VAL A 7 -13.91 1.67 2.83
CA VAL A 7 -13.77 3.12 2.60
C VAL A 7 -13.62 3.42 1.10
N GLY A 8 -12.78 2.67 0.38
CA GLY A 8 -12.61 2.85 -1.07
C GLY A 8 -13.90 2.63 -1.85
N ILE A 9 -14.64 1.56 -1.53
CA ILE A 9 -15.95 1.27 -2.13
C ILE A 9 -16.97 2.36 -1.77
N ALA A 10 -16.97 2.84 -0.52
CA ALA A 10 -17.87 3.90 -0.07
C ALA A 10 -17.62 5.22 -0.82
N VAL A 11 -16.35 5.59 -1.04
CA VAL A 11 -15.99 6.77 -1.84
C VAL A 11 -16.43 6.61 -3.30
N LEU A 12 -16.19 5.44 -3.90
CA LEU A 12 -16.65 5.16 -5.27
C LEU A 12 -18.18 5.23 -5.38
N ALA A 13 -18.90 4.66 -4.41
CA ALA A 13 -20.36 4.73 -4.35
C ALA A 13 -20.87 6.17 -4.20
N ALA A 14 -20.24 6.97 -3.33
CA ALA A 14 -20.57 8.38 -3.18
C ALA A 14 -20.34 9.16 -4.49
N CYS A 15 -19.24 8.90 -5.20
CA CYS A 15 -19.00 9.49 -6.52
C CYS A 15 -20.07 9.13 -7.54
N ILE A 16 -20.53 7.86 -7.56
CA ILE A 16 -21.63 7.43 -8.45
C ILE A 16 -22.93 8.15 -8.11
N ILE A 17 -23.28 8.26 -6.81
CA ILE A 17 -24.48 8.94 -6.33
C ILE A 17 -24.46 10.42 -6.77
N VAL A 18 -23.30 11.09 -6.66
CA VAL A 18 -23.15 12.48 -7.09
C VAL A 18 -23.21 12.62 -8.61
N MET A 19 -22.65 11.68 -9.37
CA MET A 19 -22.64 11.71 -10.85
C MET A 19 -24.01 11.41 -11.49
N ALA A 20 -24.83 10.57 -10.85
CA ALA A 20 -26.14 10.17 -11.35
C ALA A 20 -27.09 11.34 -11.70
N PRO A 21 -27.30 12.36 -10.83
CA PRO A 21 -28.16 13.50 -11.14
C PRO A 21 -27.62 14.35 -12.31
N PHE A 22 -26.30 14.49 -12.46
CA PHE A 22 -25.72 15.20 -13.61
C PHE A 22 -25.99 14.46 -14.93
N CYS A 23 -25.85 13.14 -14.94
CA CYS A 23 -26.19 12.32 -16.11
C CYS A 23 -27.68 12.45 -16.45
N HIS A 24 -28.55 12.42 -15.43
CA HIS A 24 -29.98 12.59 -15.61
C HIS A 24 -30.35 13.98 -16.17
N ALA A 25 -29.73 15.04 -15.64
CA ALA A 25 -29.94 16.41 -16.09
C ALA A 25 -29.52 16.60 -17.55
N ALA A 26 -28.34 16.10 -17.94
CA ALA A 26 -27.84 16.17 -19.31
C ALA A 26 -28.83 15.54 -20.31
N ILE A 27 -29.35 14.36 -19.99
CA ILE A 27 -30.30 13.64 -20.85
C ILE A 27 -31.66 14.34 -20.90
N LYS A 28 -32.12 14.92 -19.79
CA LYS A 28 -33.35 15.71 -19.76
C LYS A 28 -33.25 16.93 -20.67
N ILE A 29 -32.12 17.64 -20.67
CA ILE A 29 -31.87 18.79 -21.54
C ILE A 29 -31.88 18.36 -23.01
N GLU A 30 -31.18 17.28 -23.36
CA GLU A 30 -31.13 16.76 -24.72
C GLU A 30 -32.52 16.36 -25.25
N ASN A 31 -33.31 15.64 -24.44
CA ASN A 31 -34.67 15.26 -24.81
C ASN A 31 -35.59 16.49 -24.94
N ASN A 32 -35.41 17.51 -24.10
CA ASN A 32 -36.19 18.74 -24.20
C ASN A 32 -35.88 19.49 -25.49
N LEU A 33 -34.59 19.62 -25.85
CA LEU A 33 -34.16 20.20 -27.13
C LEU A 33 -34.77 19.45 -28.33
N TRP A 34 -34.76 18.12 -28.29
CA TRP A 34 -35.30 17.30 -29.38
C TRP A 34 -36.83 17.40 -29.51
N ASN A 35 -37.54 17.42 -28.37
CA ASN A 35 -38.99 17.61 -28.35
C ASN A 35 -39.38 19.00 -28.82
N ASN A 36 -38.63 20.03 -28.46
CA ASN A 36 -38.86 21.40 -28.91
C ASN A 36 -38.63 21.53 -30.42
N LEU A 37 -37.51 21.01 -30.94
CA LEU A 37 -37.23 20.97 -32.37
C LEU A 37 -38.40 20.30 -33.12
N ARG A 38 -38.86 19.14 -32.66
CA ARG A 38 -39.93 18.41 -33.34
C ARG A 38 -41.27 19.15 -33.30
N LYS A 39 -41.62 19.79 -32.17
CA LYS A 39 -42.81 20.63 -32.08
C LYS A 39 -42.75 21.77 -33.09
N ASN A 40 -41.60 22.43 -33.21
CA ASN A 40 -41.40 23.53 -34.15
C ASN A 40 -41.44 23.05 -35.61
N VAL A 41 -40.79 21.93 -35.94
CA VAL A 41 -40.88 21.31 -37.28
C VAL A 41 -42.34 20.99 -37.63
N HIS A 42 -43.06 20.35 -36.71
CA HIS A 42 -44.44 19.91 -36.94
C HIS A 42 -45.39 21.10 -37.11
N LYS A 43 -45.25 22.14 -36.27
CA LYS A 43 -46.00 23.39 -36.39
C LYS A 43 -45.74 24.05 -37.75
N ASN A 44 -44.48 24.26 -38.10
CA ASN A 44 -44.10 24.95 -39.34
C ASN A 44 -44.49 24.14 -40.58
N TYR A 45 -44.42 22.80 -40.55
CA TYR A 45 -44.88 21.95 -41.63
C TYR A 45 -46.39 22.13 -41.90
N PHE A 46 -47.20 22.12 -40.85
CA PHE A 46 -48.64 22.34 -40.99
C PHE A 46 -48.98 23.78 -41.39
N GLU A 47 -48.27 24.78 -40.88
CA GLU A 47 -48.43 26.17 -41.33
C GLU A 47 -48.07 26.33 -42.82
N LEU A 48 -47.01 25.69 -43.29
CA LEU A 48 -46.62 25.69 -44.71
C LEU A 48 -47.67 24.99 -45.58
N ILE A 49 -48.16 23.82 -45.15
CA ILE A 49 -49.22 23.11 -45.86
C ILE A 49 -50.49 23.94 -45.91
N GLN A 50 -50.93 24.49 -44.77
CA GLN A 50 -52.13 25.30 -44.69
C GLN A 50 -52.01 26.56 -45.55
N SER A 51 -50.86 27.25 -45.53
CA SER A 51 -50.59 28.38 -46.41
C SER A 51 -50.61 27.99 -47.89
N SER A 52 -50.05 26.83 -48.25
CA SER A 52 -50.07 26.33 -49.62
C SER A 52 -51.49 25.93 -50.07
N LEU A 53 -52.29 25.32 -49.20
CA LEU A 53 -53.69 25.00 -49.44
C LEU A 53 -54.54 26.26 -49.56
N GLU A 54 -54.32 27.28 -48.73
CA GLU A 54 -54.99 28.58 -48.85
C GLU A 54 -54.70 29.24 -50.21
N ARG A 55 -53.44 29.19 -50.66
CA ARG A 55 -53.06 29.67 -52.00
C ARG A 55 -53.73 28.84 -53.10
N LEU A 56 -53.79 27.53 -52.96
CA LEU A 56 -54.44 26.63 -53.92
C LEU A 56 -55.95 26.88 -53.98
N LYS A 57 -56.60 27.05 -52.82
CA LYS A 57 -58.04 27.33 -52.67
C LYS A 57 -58.42 28.66 -53.31
N LYS A 58 -57.56 29.69 -53.22
CA LYS A 58 -57.73 30.96 -53.93
C LYS A 58 -57.72 30.81 -55.46
N VAL A 59 -57.01 29.80 -56.00
CA VAL A 59 -56.81 29.62 -57.44
C VAL A 59 -57.78 28.60 -58.04
N HIS A 60 -58.23 27.59 -57.28
CA HIS A 60 -59.04 26.48 -57.81
C HIS A 60 -60.39 26.26 -57.11
N SER A 61 -60.76 27.07 -56.11
CA SER A 61 -62.07 27.06 -55.41
C SER A 61 -62.53 25.75 -54.74
N GLN A 62 -61.81 24.64 -54.94
CA GLN A 62 -62.04 23.36 -54.30
C GLN A 62 -60.76 22.89 -53.62
N ALA A 63 -60.74 22.96 -52.29
CA ALA A 63 -59.75 22.27 -51.47
C ALA A 63 -60.42 21.86 -50.16
N GLU A 64 -60.34 20.58 -49.82
CA GLU A 64 -60.76 20.04 -48.52
C GLU A 64 -59.74 20.43 -47.44
N ASP A 65 -60.24 20.84 -46.27
CA ASP A 65 -59.39 21.23 -45.15
C ASP A 65 -58.78 19.97 -44.50
N ILE A 66 -57.46 19.90 -44.44
CA ILE A 66 -56.75 18.80 -43.76
C ILE A 66 -56.83 19.02 -42.24
N PRO A 67 -57.35 18.07 -41.44
CA PRO A 67 -57.46 18.24 -39.99
C PRO A 67 -56.07 18.32 -39.34
N TYR A 68 -55.81 19.43 -38.64
CA TYR A 68 -54.58 19.65 -37.90
C TYR A 68 -54.47 18.69 -36.71
N ASN A 69 -53.52 17.75 -36.76
CA ASN A 69 -53.20 16.92 -35.61
C ASN A 69 -52.26 17.66 -34.66
N ARG A 70 -52.82 18.22 -33.58
CA ARG A 70 -52.12 19.04 -32.56
C ARG A 70 -50.98 18.33 -31.84
N ASN A 71 -50.95 17.00 -31.82
CA ASN A 71 -50.01 16.25 -30.99
C ASN A 71 -49.07 15.40 -31.85
N PRO A 72 -47.84 15.85 -32.12
CA PRO A 72 -46.81 14.95 -32.63
C PRO A 72 -46.61 13.84 -31.59
N SER A 73 -46.64 12.58 -32.04
CA SER A 73 -46.44 11.40 -31.19
C SER A 73 -45.16 11.54 -30.36
N LYS A 74 -45.21 11.44 -29.03
CA LYS A 74 -43.99 11.51 -28.19
C LYS A 74 -43.08 10.33 -28.54
N ILE A 75 -41.79 10.58 -28.80
CA ILE A 75 -40.81 9.50 -28.93
C ILE A 75 -40.54 8.96 -27.52
N PRO A 76 -40.56 7.64 -27.28
CA PRO A 76 -40.18 7.08 -26.00
C PRO A 76 -38.74 7.46 -25.65
N PHE A 77 -38.48 7.62 -24.36
CA PHE A 77 -37.16 7.90 -23.80
C PHE A 77 -36.14 6.86 -24.31
N ASN A 78 -35.08 7.31 -24.99
CA ASN A 78 -34.14 6.40 -25.64
C ASN A 78 -33.07 5.91 -24.65
N PHE A 79 -33.38 4.85 -23.89
CA PHE A 79 -32.51 4.22 -22.89
C PHE A 79 -31.10 3.86 -23.40
N LYS A 80 -30.92 3.62 -24.71
CA LYS A 80 -29.61 3.33 -25.30
C LYS A 80 -28.59 4.46 -25.11
N LYS A 81 -29.03 5.72 -25.09
CA LYS A 81 -28.13 6.87 -24.85
C LYS A 81 -27.67 6.90 -23.39
N TYR A 82 -28.55 6.65 -22.43
CA TYR A 82 -28.23 6.56 -21.00
C TYR A 82 -27.09 5.56 -20.73
N TRP A 83 -27.19 4.37 -21.34
CA TRP A 83 -26.18 3.32 -21.20
C TRP A 83 -24.79 3.72 -21.73
N LYS A 84 -24.72 4.56 -22.78
CA LYS A 84 -23.47 5.04 -23.38
C LYS A 84 -22.67 5.94 -22.42
N TYR A 85 -23.36 6.79 -21.65
CA TYR A 85 -22.73 7.63 -20.63
C TYR A 85 -22.28 6.79 -19.42
N LEU A 86 -23.17 5.89 -18.97
CA LEU A 86 -22.95 5.08 -17.77
C LEU A 86 -21.80 4.07 -17.95
N TRP A 87 -21.70 3.43 -19.12
CA TRP A 87 -20.59 2.52 -19.45
C TRP A 87 -19.23 3.23 -19.40
N ARG A 88 -19.12 4.46 -19.92
CA ARG A 88 -17.85 5.20 -19.93
C ARG A 88 -17.42 5.59 -18.51
N ILE A 89 -18.36 6.04 -17.68
CA ILE A 89 -18.09 6.34 -16.27
C ILE A 89 -17.69 5.05 -15.52
N SER A 90 -18.41 3.95 -15.77
CA SER A 90 -18.09 2.65 -15.18
C SER A 90 -16.68 2.17 -15.55
N LEU A 91 -16.23 2.40 -16.78
CA LEU A 91 -14.88 2.05 -17.22
C LEU A 91 -13.80 2.75 -16.39
N TYR A 92 -13.95 4.05 -16.11
CA TYR A 92 -13.01 4.77 -15.25
C TYR A 92 -13.06 4.32 -13.79
N LEU A 93 -14.25 4.01 -13.28
CA LEU A 93 -14.40 3.46 -11.93
C LEU A 93 -13.72 2.10 -11.80
N ILE A 94 -13.79 1.24 -12.82
CA ILE A 94 -13.08 -0.05 -12.83
C ILE A 94 -11.56 0.17 -12.77
N VAL A 95 -11.02 1.13 -13.52
CA VAL A 95 -9.58 1.45 -13.49
C VAL A 95 -9.14 1.95 -12.11
N ILE A 96 -9.93 2.84 -11.49
CA ILE A 96 -9.66 3.30 -10.12
C ILE A 96 -9.73 2.15 -9.11
N LEU A 97 -10.72 1.27 -9.26
CA LEU A 97 -10.90 0.13 -8.37
C LEU A 97 -9.73 -0.84 -8.48
N LEU A 98 -9.28 -1.17 -9.69
CA LEU A 98 -8.10 -2.01 -9.92
C LEU A 98 -6.83 -1.39 -9.32
N PHE A 99 -6.61 -0.10 -9.54
CA PHE A 99 -5.50 0.63 -8.93
C PHE A 99 -5.55 0.58 -7.39
N SER A 100 -6.74 0.73 -6.82
CA SER A 100 -6.95 0.72 -5.37
C SER A 100 -6.68 -0.67 -4.78
N ILE A 101 -7.12 -1.74 -5.46
CA ILE A 101 -6.83 -3.12 -5.06
C ILE A 101 -5.32 -3.34 -5.05
N ILE A 102 -4.62 -3.02 -6.14
CA ILE A 102 -3.17 -3.23 -6.26
C ILE A 102 -2.42 -2.49 -5.13
N ASN A 103 -2.80 -1.25 -4.84
CA ASN A 103 -2.19 -0.48 -3.75
C ASN A 103 -2.42 -1.11 -2.37
N ILE A 104 -3.63 -1.61 -2.10
CA ILE A 104 -3.96 -2.18 -0.79
C ILE A 104 -3.34 -3.56 -0.61
N THR A 105 -3.47 -4.45 -1.59
CA THR A 105 -3.05 -5.85 -1.44
C THR A 105 -1.55 -6.04 -1.54
N TYR A 106 -0.89 -5.33 -2.46
CA TYR A 106 0.52 -5.57 -2.73
C TYR A 106 1.42 -4.56 -2.01
N LEU A 107 1.05 -3.28 -2.02
CA LEU A 107 1.94 -2.21 -1.57
C LEU A 107 1.77 -1.93 -0.07
N TYR A 108 0.53 -1.76 0.40
CA TYR A 108 0.27 -1.46 1.81
C TYR A 108 0.67 -2.62 2.71
N GLU A 109 0.34 -3.86 2.35
CA GLU A 109 0.62 -5.02 3.20
C GLU A 109 2.12 -5.27 3.36
N ASN A 110 2.87 -5.30 2.25
CA ASN A 110 4.32 -5.51 2.29
C ASN A 110 5.04 -4.37 3.01
N CYS A 111 4.66 -3.12 2.75
CA CYS A 111 5.28 -1.95 3.39
C CYS A 111 4.95 -1.92 4.88
N SER A 112 3.69 -2.12 5.27
CA SER A 112 3.25 -2.13 6.66
C SER A 112 3.91 -3.24 7.47
N GLN A 113 4.06 -4.45 6.90
CA GLN A 113 4.76 -5.54 7.57
C GLN A 113 6.24 -5.21 7.75
N THR A 114 6.90 -4.69 6.71
CA THR A 114 8.32 -4.30 6.77
C THR A 114 8.56 -3.23 7.84
N LEU A 115 7.71 -2.18 7.89
CA LEU A 115 7.77 -1.10 8.88
C LEU A 115 7.47 -1.57 10.30
N ALA A 116 6.56 -2.54 10.47
CA ALA A 116 6.19 -3.05 11.78
C ALA A 116 7.28 -3.95 12.38
N HIS A 117 7.88 -4.84 11.59
CA HIS A 117 8.82 -5.82 12.12
C HIS A 117 10.28 -5.33 12.17
N ARG A 118 10.68 -4.32 11.37
CA ARG A 118 12.03 -3.72 11.43
C ARG A 118 12.45 -3.29 12.86
N PRO A 119 11.68 -2.44 13.58
CA PRO A 119 12.08 -2.01 14.92
C PRO A 119 12.11 -3.18 15.91
N GLU A 120 11.27 -4.21 15.70
CA GLU A 120 11.24 -5.39 16.55
C GLU A 120 12.53 -6.21 16.40
N VAL A 121 12.94 -6.52 15.16
CA VAL A 121 14.17 -7.28 14.90
C VAL A 121 15.43 -6.53 15.36
N ILE A 122 15.53 -5.24 15.05
CA ILE A 122 16.67 -4.41 15.47
C ILE A 122 16.74 -4.35 17.00
N ARG A 123 15.60 -4.17 17.68
CA ARG A 123 15.56 -4.16 19.15
C ARG A 123 15.99 -5.50 19.74
N GLU A 124 15.55 -6.63 19.18
CA GLU A 124 15.96 -7.95 19.69
C GLU A 124 17.46 -8.20 19.48
N LEU A 125 18.05 -7.73 18.38
CA LEU A 125 19.49 -7.85 18.15
C LEU A 125 20.31 -6.98 19.12
N ILE A 126 19.90 -5.74 19.35
CA ILE A 126 20.51 -4.86 20.36
C ILE A 126 20.37 -5.48 21.75
N ASN A 127 19.20 -6.04 22.07
CA ASN A 127 18.98 -6.72 23.34
C ASN A 127 19.92 -7.91 23.51
N MET A 128 20.08 -8.76 22.48
CA MET A 128 21.02 -9.89 22.54
C MET A 128 22.47 -9.43 22.73
N GLN A 129 22.90 -8.40 22.00
CA GLN A 129 24.22 -7.81 22.15
C GLN A 129 24.47 -7.38 23.61
N ILE A 130 23.55 -6.61 24.20
CA ILE A 130 23.62 -6.19 25.60
C ILE A 130 23.65 -7.39 26.54
N LEU A 131 22.84 -8.41 26.27
CA LEU A 131 22.77 -9.62 27.11
C LEU A 131 24.05 -10.45 27.05
N TYR A 132 24.73 -10.56 25.90
CA TYR A 132 26.03 -11.24 25.81
C TYR A 132 27.12 -10.49 26.58
N VAL A 133 27.16 -9.17 26.51
CA VAL A 133 28.07 -8.36 27.35
C VAL A 133 27.74 -8.53 28.83
N THR A 134 26.46 -8.52 29.19
CA THR A 134 25.97 -8.73 30.55
C THR A 134 26.34 -10.12 31.08
N LEU A 135 26.24 -11.14 30.22
CA LEU A 135 26.67 -12.50 30.53
C LEU A 135 28.16 -12.54 30.85
N GLY A 136 28.99 -11.84 30.07
CA GLY A 136 30.43 -11.72 30.32
C GLY A 136 30.75 -11.15 31.69
N ILE A 137 30.07 -10.07 32.06
CA ILE A 137 30.23 -9.41 33.37
C ILE A 137 29.86 -10.38 34.50
N TRP A 138 28.69 -11.04 34.42
CA TRP A 138 28.23 -11.89 35.52
C TRP A 138 28.97 -13.22 35.62
N ALA A 139 29.37 -13.82 34.50
CA ALA A 139 30.21 -15.01 34.50
C ALA A 139 31.61 -14.71 35.07
N SER A 140 32.19 -13.56 34.73
CA SER A 140 33.46 -13.09 35.32
C SER A 140 33.34 -12.85 36.82
N GLU A 141 32.27 -12.18 37.26
CA GLU A 141 32.02 -11.90 38.67
C GLU A 141 31.81 -13.20 39.47
N ALA A 142 31.04 -14.16 38.94
CA ALA A 142 30.84 -15.47 39.55
C ALA A 142 32.16 -16.23 39.70
N ALA A 143 33.00 -16.20 38.66
CA ALA A 143 34.32 -16.82 38.68
C ALA A 143 35.24 -16.19 39.75
N ILE A 144 35.25 -14.84 39.85
CA ILE A 144 36.08 -14.10 40.81
C ILE A 144 35.56 -14.23 42.26
N GLU A 145 34.25 -14.45 42.43
CA GLU A 145 33.63 -14.68 43.75
C GLU A 145 34.24 -15.92 44.44
N THR A 146 34.64 -16.94 43.68
CA THR A 146 35.34 -18.12 44.21
C THR A 146 36.70 -17.79 44.87
N VAL A 147 37.32 -16.67 44.46
CA VAL A 147 38.62 -16.18 44.96
C VAL A 147 38.43 -15.11 46.06
N GLY A 148 37.19 -14.73 46.37
CA GLY A 148 36.85 -13.80 47.45
C GLY A 148 37.00 -12.30 47.12
N ILE A 149 37.31 -11.95 45.87
CA ILE A 149 37.58 -10.56 45.43
C ILE A 149 36.33 -9.91 44.79
N SER A 150 35.14 -10.51 44.93
CA SER A 150 33.91 -10.06 44.28
C SER A 150 33.56 -8.58 44.55
N LEU A 151 32.91 -7.93 43.58
CA LEU A 151 32.35 -6.57 43.72
C LEU A 151 31.44 -6.49 44.93
N LYS A 152 30.65 -7.53 45.20
CA LYS A 152 29.79 -7.59 46.40
C LYS A 152 30.58 -7.48 47.70
N ASN A 153 31.77 -8.09 47.77
CA ASN A 153 32.65 -8.01 48.94
C ASN A 153 33.36 -6.66 49.03
N GLN A 154 33.66 -6.02 47.90
CA GLN A 154 34.34 -4.72 47.86
C GLN A 154 33.41 -3.54 48.15
N ILE A 155 32.14 -3.60 47.77
CA ILE A 155 31.14 -2.53 47.95
C ILE A 155 29.82 -3.03 48.58
N PRO A 156 29.85 -3.67 49.76
CA PRO A 156 28.70 -4.40 50.32
C PRO A 156 27.47 -3.53 50.60
N TYR A 157 27.68 -2.26 50.98
CA TYR A 157 26.59 -1.34 51.32
C TYR A 157 25.95 -0.65 50.12
N SER A 158 26.57 -0.74 48.94
CA SER A 158 26.12 -0.05 47.73
C SER A 158 25.88 -1.00 46.56
N TYR A 159 26.06 -2.31 46.74
CA TYR A 159 25.87 -3.33 45.71
C TYR A 159 24.37 -3.49 45.41
N PRO A 160 23.87 -2.98 44.26
CA PRO A 160 22.45 -2.95 43.96
C PRO A 160 21.98 -4.23 43.23
N PHE A 161 22.90 -5.14 42.92
CA PHE A 161 22.65 -6.27 42.04
C PHE A 161 22.33 -7.55 42.82
N ARG A 162 21.69 -8.51 42.14
CA ARG A 162 21.42 -9.84 42.68
C ARG A 162 22.71 -10.67 42.73
N ASN A 163 22.61 -11.91 43.22
CA ASN A 163 23.69 -12.88 43.17
C ASN A 163 24.21 -13.04 41.72
N SER A 164 25.53 -13.09 41.54
CA SER A 164 26.26 -13.19 40.28
C SER A 164 25.74 -14.35 39.42
N LEU A 165 25.67 -15.57 40.00
CA LEU A 165 25.14 -16.77 39.33
C LEU A 165 23.68 -16.61 38.90
N ALA A 166 22.83 -16.04 39.76
CA ALA A 166 21.42 -15.85 39.44
C ALA A 166 21.22 -14.84 38.29
N SER A 167 22.01 -13.77 38.27
CA SER A 167 22.02 -12.79 37.18
C SER A 167 22.57 -13.38 35.87
N MET A 168 23.58 -14.25 35.96
CA MET A 168 24.10 -15.00 34.81
C MET A 168 23.03 -15.89 34.20
N THR A 169 22.35 -16.72 35.02
CA THR A 169 21.28 -17.61 34.54
C THR A 169 20.11 -16.83 33.92
N ASP A 170 19.72 -15.69 34.50
CA ASP A 170 18.69 -14.81 33.90
C ASP A 170 19.13 -14.29 32.53
N ALA A 171 20.39 -13.85 32.39
CA ALA A 171 20.92 -13.41 31.09
C ALA A 171 20.89 -14.54 30.05
N MET A 172 21.31 -15.76 30.41
CA MET A 172 21.28 -16.92 29.50
C MET A 172 19.86 -17.26 29.03
N LEU A 173 18.88 -17.25 29.94
CA LEU A 173 17.48 -17.52 29.59
C LEU A 173 16.92 -16.46 28.64
N ARG A 174 17.25 -15.19 28.87
CA ARG A 174 16.83 -14.09 27.99
C ARG A 174 17.48 -14.15 26.62
N ILE A 175 18.75 -14.54 26.54
CA ILE A 175 19.45 -14.77 25.25
C ILE A 175 18.72 -15.84 24.44
N LYS A 176 18.44 -17.00 25.05
CA LYS A 176 17.71 -18.10 24.39
C LYS A 176 16.32 -17.65 23.92
N TYR A 177 15.63 -16.85 24.73
CA TYR A 177 14.34 -16.28 24.35
C TYR A 177 14.45 -15.35 23.14
N SER A 178 15.36 -14.37 23.14
CA SER A 178 15.54 -13.45 22.01
C SER A 178 16.00 -14.14 20.73
N GLN A 179 16.89 -15.15 20.82
CA GLN A 179 17.23 -16.00 19.68
C GLN A 179 16.01 -16.71 19.08
N SER A 180 15.09 -17.20 19.93
CA SER A 180 13.86 -17.86 19.47
C SER A 180 12.93 -16.92 18.72
N ILE A 181 12.91 -15.63 19.09
CA ILE A 181 12.14 -14.60 18.38
C ILE A 181 12.72 -14.37 17.00
N ILE A 182 14.04 -14.21 16.87
CA ILE A 182 14.70 -13.93 15.59
C ILE A 182 14.55 -15.10 14.61
N ARG A 183 14.54 -16.34 15.12
CA ARG A 183 14.28 -17.54 14.31
C ARG A 183 12.83 -17.67 13.84
N ASN A 184 11.91 -16.84 14.33
CA ASN A 184 10.52 -16.93 13.92
C ASN A 184 10.37 -16.59 12.44
N SER A 185 9.70 -17.49 11.70
CA SER A 185 9.38 -17.32 10.27
C SER A 185 8.74 -15.96 9.92
N LYS A 186 8.06 -15.34 10.90
CA LYS A 186 7.46 -14.01 10.78
C LYS A 186 8.47 -12.94 10.37
N TYR A 187 9.75 -13.04 10.74
CA TYR A 187 10.77 -12.03 10.44
C TYR A 187 11.57 -12.28 9.15
N SER A 188 11.41 -13.45 8.54
CA SER A 188 12.18 -13.89 7.36
C SER A 188 12.15 -12.92 6.17
N HIS A 189 11.08 -12.16 5.99
CA HIS A 189 10.95 -11.18 4.89
C HIS A 189 11.82 -9.92 5.06
N ILE A 190 12.32 -9.65 6.27
CA ILE A 190 13.21 -8.52 6.58
C ILE A 190 14.66 -8.97 6.72
N LEU A 191 14.89 -10.25 7.02
CA LEU A 191 16.23 -10.82 7.09
C LEU A 191 16.78 -10.94 5.66
N SER A 192 17.94 -10.32 5.43
CA SER A 192 18.61 -10.42 4.14
C SER A 192 19.27 -11.79 4.00
N LYS A 193 19.49 -12.27 2.77
CA LYS A 193 20.30 -13.47 2.55
C LYS A 193 21.70 -13.37 3.17
N LYS A 194 22.22 -12.14 3.27
CA LYS A 194 23.51 -11.85 3.90
C LYS A 194 23.42 -11.96 5.44
N PHE A 195 22.29 -11.57 6.04
CA PHE A 195 22.01 -11.86 7.44
C PHE A 195 22.00 -13.36 7.69
N ASP A 196 21.26 -14.14 6.89
CA ASP A 196 21.19 -15.59 7.07
C ASP A 196 22.59 -16.22 6.96
N LYS A 197 23.40 -15.76 6.00
CA LYS A 197 24.79 -16.18 5.86
C LYS A 197 25.62 -15.84 7.11
N ILE A 198 25.55 -14.62 7.63
CA ILE A 198 26.36 -14.23 8.82
C ILE A 198 25.87 -14.93 10.09
N PHE A 199 24.56 -15.11 10.22
CA PHE A 199 23.94 -15.62 11.43
C PHE A 199 24.00 -17.15 11.53
N PHE A 200 23.83 -17.87 10.42
CA PHE A 200 23.77 -19.33 10.37
C PHE A 200 24.93 -20.00 9.64
N GLU A 201 25.67 -19.28 8.81
CA GLU A 201 26.77 -19.83 8.03
C GLU A 201 28.11 -19.25 8.50
N LYS A 202 29.20 -19.95 8.19
CA LYS A 202 30.54 -19.58 8.66
C LYS A 202 30.90 -18.16 8.23
N ALA A 203 31.35 -17.35 9.19
CA ALA A 203 32.01 -16.09 8.87
C ALA A 203 33.39 -16.40 8.25
N ASP A 204 33.61 -15.97 7.00
CA ASP A 204 34.80 -16.33 6.22
C ASP A 204 36.11 -15.82 6.88
N ASP A 205 36.04 -14.89 7.85
CA ASP A 205 37.18 -14.23 8.52
C ASP A 205 37.28 -14.48 10.04
N SER A 206 36.51 -15.39 10.65
CA SER A 206 36.55 -15.54 12.12
C SER A 206 37.79 -16.31 12.60
N THR A 207 38.54 -15.71 13.54
CA THR A 207 39.71 -16.31 14.20
C THR A 207 39.40 -17.43 15.19
N TRP A 208 38.12 -17.66 15.50
CA TRP A 208 37.66 -18.52 16.59
C TRP A 208 36.79 -19.67 16.08
N ASP A 209 37.00 -20.87 16.63
CA ASP A 209 36.26 -22.09 16.28
C ASP A 209 34.76 -21.97 16.62
N GLU A 210 34.43 -21.15 17.61
CA GLU A 210 33.06 -20.88 18.08
C GLU A 210 32.18 -20.27 16.97
N PHE A 211 32.79 -19.54 16.02
CA PHE A 211 32.12 -18.90 14.88
C PHE A 211 32.09 -19.79 13.62
N ALA A 212 32.58 -21.02 13.70
CA ALA A 212 32.68 -21.93 12.56
C ALA A 212 31.33 -22.22 11.87
N TYR A 213 30.21 -22.07 12.60
CA TYR A 213 28.84 -22.24 12.09
C TYR A 213 28.00 -20.97 12.29
N GLY A 214 28.63 -19.80 12.17
CA GLY A 214 27.96 -18.50 12.23
C GLY A 214 27.69 -17.99 13.64
N LEU A 215 27.07 -16.81 13.72
CA LEU A 215 26.86 -16.08 14.97
C LEU A 215 25.94 -16.83 15.96
N TYR A 216 24.97 -17.59 15.46
CA TYR A 216 24.08 -18.39 16.30
C TYR A 216 24.86 -19.47 17.06
N SER A 217 25.74 -20.20 16.37
CA SER A 217 26.60 -21.21 16.99
C SER A 217 27.58 -20.60 17.99
N ALA A 218 28.19 -19.46 17.64
CA ALA A 218 29.07 -18.73 18.54
C ALA A 218 28.33 -18.30 19.82
N GLY A 219 27.08 -17.85 19.66
CA GLY A 219 26.19 -17.51 20.74
C GLY A 219 25.93 -18.69 21.70
N GLU A 220 25.55 -19.85 21.16
CA GLU A 220 25.29 -21.06 21.96
C GLU A 220 26.56 -21.58 22.67
N MET A 221 27.70 -21.58 21.99
CA MET A 221 28.99 -21.97 22.58
C MET A 221 29.41 -21.00 23.69
N THR A 222 29.12 -19.71 23.54
CA THR A 222 29.39 -18.70 24.58
C THR A 222 28.54 -18.91 25.82
N LEU A 223 27.28 -19.37 25.68
CA LEU A 223 26.46 -19.76 26.83
C LEU A 223 27.11 -20.93 27.58
N PHE A 224 27.60 -21.94 26.87
CA PHE A 224 28.30 -23.07 27.48
C PHE A 224 29.61 -22.66 28.17
N HIS A 225 30.38 -21.76 27.56
CA HIS A 225 31.60 -21.22 28.16
C HIS A 225 31.32 -20.38 29.40
N ALA A 226 30.19 -19.67 29.46
CA ALA A 226 29.81 -18.90 30.64
C ALA A 226 29.63 -19.80 31.88
N ASP A 227 28.91 -20.92 31.73
CA ASP A 227 28.75 -21.93 32.79
C ASP A 227 30.10 -22.54 33.20
N PHE A 228 30.95 -22.84 32.22
CA PHE A 228 32.27 -23.42 32.49
C PHE A 228 33.19 -22.47 33.25
N VAL A 229 33.23 -21.20 32.85
CA VAL A 229 34.06 -20.16 33.49
C VAL A 229 33.56 -19.84 34.90
N SER A 230 32.25 -19.86 35.14
CA SER A 230 31.70 -19.62 36.49
C SER A 230 32.00 -20.75 37.47
N ASP A 231 31.97 -22.01 37.00
CA ASP A 231 32.10 -23.18 37.87
C ASP A 231 33.55 -23.60 38.10
N SER A 232 34.46 -23.31 37.17
CA SER A 232 35.83 -23.85 37.16
C SER A 232 36.90 -22.77 36.96
N PHE A 233 36.93 -21.76 37.84
CA PHE A 233 38.01 -20.75 37.84
C PHE A 233 39.35 -21.37 38.26
N SER A 234 40.01 -22.00 37.29
CA SER A 234 41.31 -22.67 37.45
C SER A 234 42.43 -21.86 36.80
N GLU A 235 42.14 -21.14 35.70
CA GLU A 235 43.12 -20.35 34.96
C GLU A 235 42.54 -19.03 34.42
N PHE A 236 43.27 -17.93 34.66
CA PHE A 236 42.92 -16.60 34.14
C PHE A 236 42.93 -16.54 32.59
N SER A 237 43.67 -17.42 31.93
CA SER A 237 43.73 -17.58 30.48
C SER A 237 42.35 -17.87 29.87
N GLN A 238 41.53 -18.70 30.54
CA GLN A 238 40.21 -19.12 30.08
C GLN A 238 39.20 -17.96 30.18
N LEU A 239 39.25 -17.22 31.28
CA LEU A 239 38.45 -16.00 31.46
C LEU A 239 38.81 -14.93 30.41
N SER A 240 40.11 -14.74 30.16
CA SER A 240 40.57 -13.79 29.14
C SER A 240 40.10 -14.18 27.74
N ARG A 241 40.17 -15.48 27.37
CA ARG A 241 39.65 -15.97 26.08
C ARG A 241 38.14 -15.77 25.97
N PHE A 242 37.39 -16.08 27.02
CA PHE A 242 35.95 -15.89 27.05
C PHE A 242 35.54 -14.42 26.83
N MET A 243 36.24 -13.48 27.47
CA MET A 243 35.98 -12.04 27.27
C MET A 243 36.33 -11.57 25.86
N LEU A 244 37.35 -12.15 25.22
CA LEU A 244 37.66 -11.87 23.81
C LEU A 244 36.55 -12.37 22.87
N ILE A 245 36.01 -13.57 23.11
CA ILE A 245 34.87 -14.10 22.34
C ILE A 245 33.63 -13.18 22.47
N ILE A 246 33.36 -12.69 23.68
CA ILE A 246 32.25 -11.73 23.91
C ILE A 246 32.46 -10.42 23.16
N ASN A 247 33.69 -9.90 23.15
CA ASN A 247 34.02 -8.70 22.39
C ASN A 247 33.82 -8.90 20.88
N ASP A 248 34.21 -10.06 20.35
CA ASP A 248 34.02 -10.36 18.93
C ASP A 248 32.54 -10.61 18.57
N LEU A 249 31.76 -11.17 19.51
CA LEU A 249 30.31 -11.23 19.40
C LEU A 249 29.70 -9.82 19.34
N ASP A 250 30.12 -8.91 20.21
CA ASP A 250 29.64 -7.52 20.22
C ASP A 250 29.91 -6.80 18.88
N LEU A 251 31.13 -6.92 18.36
CA LEU A 251 31.51 -6.37 17.05
C LEU A 251 30.68 -6.99 15.91
N SER A 252 30.46 -8.31 15.95
CA SER A 252 29.68 -9.02 14.95
C SER A 252 28.21 -8.62 14.98
N PHE A 253 27.63 -8.43 16.17
CA PHE A 253 26.26 -7.91 16.32
C PHE A 253 26.13 -6.48 15.80
N ASN A 254 27.09 -5.60 16.06
CA ASN A 254 27.11 -4.25 15.49
C ASN A 254 27.11 -4.27 13.96
N GLY A 255 27.95 -5.12 13.36
CA GLY A 255 27.98 -5.31 11.90
C GLY A 255 26.63 -5.80 11.37
N LEU A 256 26.02 -6.78 12.04
CA LEU A 256 24.76 -7.38 11.64
C LEU A 256 23.55 -6.44 11.83
N ILE A 257 23.54 -5.60 12.88
CA ILE A 257 22.54 -4.54 13.06
C ILE A 257 22.63 -3.52 11.92
N SER A 258 23.84 -3.09 11.55
CA SER A 258 24.06 -2.15 10.45
C SER A 258 23.59 -2.72 9.10
N GLU A 259 23.81 -4.01 8.86
CA GLU A 259 23.40 -4.72 7.65
C GLU A 259 21.86 -4.79 7.55
N ILE A 260 21.17 -5.14 8.63
CA ILE A 260 19.70 -5.15 8.64
C ILE A 260 19.15 -3.73 8.44
N ASP A 261 19.77 -2.73 9.06
CA ASP A 261 19.31 -1.36 8.91
C ASP A 261 19.42 -0.90 7.45
N GLN A 262 20.57 -1.14 6.82
CA GLN A 262 20.78 -0.83 5.40
C GLN A 262 19.87 -1.63 4.47
N TYR A 263 19.74 -2.94 4.69
CA TYR A 263 18.90 -3.80 3.87
C TYR A 263 17.42 -3.41 3.99
N SER A 264 16.93 -3.18 5.21
CA SER A 264 15.55 -2.76 5.45
C SER A 264 15.24 -1.40 4.82
N GLN A 265 16.18 -0.45 4.86
CA GLN A 265 16.07 0.81 4.11
C GLN A 265 15.97 0.57 2.60
N SER A 266 16.84 -0.28 2.04
CA SER A 266 16.81 -0.61 0.60
C SER A 266 15.51 -1.29 0.16
N VAL A 267 14.93 -2.15 1.01
CA VAL A 267 13.63 -2.78 0.77
C VAL A 267 12.52 -1.72 0.77
N ILE A 268 12.52 -0.80 1.72
CA ILE A 268 11.55 0.30 1.79
C ILE A 268 11.65 1.19 0.56
N ASP A 269 12.87 1.60 0.17
CA ASP A 269 13.11 2.42 -1.01
C ASP A 269 12.68 1.71 -2.30
N GLY A 270 12.91 0.40 -2.39
CA GLY A 270 12.40 -0.44 -3.46
C GLY A 270 10.88 -0.44 -3.53
N GLN A 271 10.19 -0.60 -2.40
CA GLN A 271 8.73 -0.55 -2.33
C GLN A 271 8.19 0.84 -2.71
N ILE A 272 8.80 1.92 -2.22
CA ILE A 272 8.43 3.30 -2.59
C ILE A 272 8.61 3.52 -4.09
N SER A 273 9.70 3.03 -4.67
CA SER A 273 9.95 3.12 -6.11
C SER A 273 8.88 2.39 -6.93
N VAL A 274 8.42 1.22 -6.46
CA VAL A 274 7.29 0.51 -7.08
C VAL A 274 6.00 1.31 -6.96
N ILE A 275 5.72 1.94 -5.81
CA ILE A 275 4.54 2.82 -5.63
C ILE A 275 4.57 3.93 -6.67
N ILE A 276 5.70 4.63 -6.80
CA ILE A 276 5.87 5.72 -7.77
C ILE A 276 5.64 5.22 -9.20
N GLY A 277 6.18 4.04 -9.54
CA GLY A 277 5.98 3.42 -10.85
C GLY A 277 4.52 3.11 -11.15
N VAL A 278 3.80 2.49 -10.21
CA VAL A 278 2.37 2.16 -10.35
C VAL A 278 1.53 3.45 -10.48
N LEU A 279 1.86 4.49 -9.73
CA LEU A 279 1.24 5.82 -9.85
C LEU A 279 1.48 6.44 -11.21
N GLY A 280 2.70 6.37 -11.73
CA GLY A 280 3.05 6.84 -13.07
C GLY A 280 2.24 6.15 -14.16
N VAL A 281 2.12 4.82 -14.10
CA VAL A 281 1.30 4.04 -15.03
C VAL A 281 -0.18 4.43 -14.93
N PHE A 282 -0.72 4.59 -13.73
CA PHE A 282 -2.09 5.03 -13.53
C PHE A 282 -2.38 6.41 -14.13
N ILE A 283 -1.44 7.36 -13.98
CA ILE A 283 -1.54 8.69 -14.59
C ILE A 283 -1.56 8.58 -16.12
N ILE A 284 -0.68 7.78 -16.71
CA ILE A 284 -0.62 7.56 -18.16
C ILE A 284 -1.92 6.95 -18.68
N ILE A 285 -2.44 5.91 -18.02
CA ILE A 285 -3.72 5.28 -18.38
C ILE A 285 -4.86 6.30 -18.29
N SER A 286 -4.90 7.08 -17.22
CA SER A 286 -5.92 8.12 -17.01
C SER A 286 -5.84 9.19 -18.10
N PHE A 287 -4.64 9.58 -18.52
CA PHE A 287 -4.42 10.52 -19.61
C PHE A 287 -4.91 9.96 -20.96
N ILE A 288 -4.54 8.72 -21.28
CA ILE A 288 -5.00 8.04 -22.51
C ILE A 288 -6.53 7.93 -22.53
N MET A 289 -7.12 7.57 -21.40
CA MET A 289 -8.58 7.52 -21.27
C MET A 289 -9.23 8.89 -21.47
N TYR A 290 -8.67 9.94 -20.88
CA TYR A 290 -9.17 11.29 -21.04
C TYR A 290 -9.17 11.70 -22.52
N PHE A 291 -8.05 11.58 -23.22
CA PHE A 291 -7.94 11.99 -24.62
C PHE A 291 -8.70 11.06 -25.58
N GLY A 292 -8.54 9.74 -25.43
CA GLY A 292 -9.11 8.77 -26.36
C GLY A 292 -10.61 8.56 -26.19
N ILE A 293 -11.10 8.49 -24.94
CA ILE A 293 -12.49 8.14 -24.66
C ILE A 293 -13.32 9.39 -24.38
N TYR A 294 -12.89 10.23 -23.45
CA TYR A 294 -13.71 11.35 -22.96
C TYR A 294 -13.68 12.56 -23.89
N LEU A 295 -12.50 13.00 -24.34
CA LEU A 295 -12.40 14.17 -25.22
C LEU A 295 -13.06 13.91 -26.58
N SER A 296 -12.79 12.74 -27.18
CA SER A 296 -13.48 12.28 -28.39
C SER A 296 -15.00 12.28 -28.24
N PHE A 297 -15.49 11.86 -27.06
CA PHE A 297 -16.91 11.89 -26.74
C PHE A 297 -17.49 13.30 -26.65
N PHE A 298 -16.86 14.19 -25.89
CA PHE A 298 -17.31 15.56 -25.73
C PHE A 298 -17.32 16.31 -27.06
N VAL A 299 -16.33 16.08 -27.93
CA VAL A 299 -16.31 16.65 -29.28
C VAL A 299 -17.48 16.11 -30.12
N GLY A 300 -17.76 14.81 -30.04
CA GLY A 300 -18.90 14.18 -30.71
C GLY A 300 -20.25 14.77 -30.26
N GLU A 301 -20.47 14.87 -28.95
CA GLU A 301 -21.69 15.46 -28.38
C GLU A 301 -21.82 16.95 -28.72
N LYS A 302 -20.72 17.72 -28.67
CA LYS A 302 -20.73 19.14 -29.08
C LYS A 302 -21.10 19.31 -30.55
N LYS A 303 -20.58 18.46 -31.45
CA LYS A 303 -20.96 18.46 -32.88
C LYS A 303 -22.44 18.09 -33.07
N TYR A 304 -22.93 17.11 -32.32
CA TYR A 304 -24.35 16.72 -32.36
C TYR A 304 -25.25 17.87 -31.89
N LEU A 305 -24.97 18.46 -30.73
CA LEU A 305 -25.72 19.61 -30.21
C LEU A 305 -25.71 20.81 -31.16
N ARG A 306 -24.57 21.11 -31.80
CA ARG A 306 -24.50 22.17 -32.83
C ARG A 306 -25.42 21.90 -34.01
N LYS A 307 -25.50 20.65 -34.51
CA LYS A 307 -26.40 20.28 -35.61
C LYS A 307 -27.87 20.45 -35.22
N ILE A 308 -28.23 20.09 -33.97
CA ILE A 308 -29.58 20.32 -33.45
C ILE A 308 -29.86 21.83 -33.40
N ASN A 309 -28.92 22.61 -32.90
CA ASN A 309 -29.09 24.06 -32.78
C ASN A 309 -29.23 24.74 -34.15
N SER A 310 -28.39 24.37 -35.13
CA SER A 310 -28.49 24.90 -36.50
C SER A 310 -29.82 24.51 -37.16
N LEU A 311 -30.34 23.30 -36.89
CA LEU A 311 -31.68 22.91 -37.37
C LEU A 311 -32.78 23.75 -36.72
N MET A 312 -32.65 24.11 -35.44
CA MET A 312 -33.57 25.02 -34.77
C MET A 312 -33.50 26.44 -35.32
N GLU A 313 -32.34 26.93 -35.72
CA GLU A 313 -32.16 28.26 -36.32
C GLU A 313 -32.79 28.38 -37.72
N ILE A 314 -32.74 27.32 -38.54
CA ILE A 314 -33.30 27.31 -39.90
C ILE A 314 -34.84 27.30 -39.88
N ILE A 315 -35.45 26.76 -38.83
CA ILE A 315 -36.90 26.65 -38.69
C ILE A 315 -37.39 27.95 -38.04
N PRO A 316 -38.05 28.86 -38.81
CA PRO A 316 -38.39 30.17 -38.29
C PRO A 316 -39.29 30.05 -37.06
N TYR A 317 -38.86 30.66 -35.96
CA TYR A 317 -39.68 30.92 -34.78
C TYR A 317 -40.66 32.04 -35.16
N ARG A 318 -41.87 31.68 -35.58
CA ARG A 318 -43.03 32.59 -35.58
C ARG A 318 -44.21 31.96 -34.87
#